data_AF-A0A351HFK8-F1
#
_entry.id   AF-A0A351HFK8-F1
#
_cell.length_a   1.000
_cell.length_b   1.000
_cell.length_c   1.000
_cell.angle_alpha   90.00
_cell.angle_beta   90.00
_cell.angle_gamma   90.00
#
_symmetry.space_group_name_H-M   'P 1'
#
loop_
_entity.id
_entity.type
_entity.pdbx_description
1 polymer ?
#
loop_
_entity_poly.entity_id
_entity_poly.type
_entity_poly.pdbx_seq_one_letter_code
_entity_poly.pdbx_strand_id
1 'polypeptide(L)'
;MTPQVKSIIAHITLIGWIIALIVNSSNKDEMTSFYLRQVLGLFLLGIVGGLIPAIRIIIGVIVFIFWIMSLVGAIQNKKEETPFIGRYFQDWFKGLA
;
A
#
# COMPACT_ATOMS: atom_id res chain seq x y z
N MET A 1 -11.53 -15.78 -0.57
CA MET A 1 -10.13 -15.30 -0.69
C MET A 1 -9.68 -14.82 0.69
N THR A 2 -8.53 -15.27 1.19
CA THR A 2 -8.07 -14.90 2.55
C THR A 2 -7.64 -13.42 2.59
N PRO A 3 -7.73 -12.75 3.76
CA PRO A 3 -7.19 -11.40 3.99
C PRO A 3 -5.76 -11.20 3.46
N GLN A 4 -4.90 -12.17 3.72
CA GLN A 4 -3.52 -12.20 3.27
C GLN A 4 -3.41 -12.13 1.74
N VAL A 5 -4.18 -12.95 1.03
CA VAL A 5 -4.14 -12.98 -0.43
C VAL A 5 -4.67 -11.68 -1.03
N LYS A 6 -5.77 -11.12 -0.48
CA LYS A 6 -6.27 -9.80 -0.92
C LYS A 6 -5.19 -8.72 -0.73
N SER A 7 -4.49 -8.75 0.40
CA SER A 7 -3.42 -7.81 0.74
C SER A 7 -2.22 -7.93 -0.21
N ILE A 8 -1.80 -9.15 -0.56
CA ILE A 8 -0.74 -9.39 -1.55
C ILE A 8 -1.17 -8.86 -2.92
N ILE A 9 -2.39 -9.14 -3.36
CA ILE A 9 -2.94 -8.65 -4.64
C ILE A 9 -2.93 -7.13 -4.71
N ALA A 10 -3.18 -6.45 -3.59
CA ALA A 10 -3.14 -4.99 -3.54
C ALA A 10 -1.77 -4.40 -3.94
N HIS A 11 -0.67 -5.16 -3.80
CA HIS A 11 0.67 -4.67 -4.11
C HIS A 11 1.09 -4.85 -5.58
N ILE A 12 0.45 -5.74 -6.34
CA ILE A 12 0.98 -6.20 -7.64
C ILE A 12 0.97 -5.09 -8.70
N THR A 13 -0.19 -4.48 -8.92
CA THR A 13 -0.38 -3.38 -9.86
C THR A 13 -1.52 -2.48 -9.37
N LEU A 14 -1.71 -1.32 -10.01
CA LEU A 14 -2.90 -0.50 -9.77
C LEU A 14 -4.20 -1.28 -10.03
N ILE A 15 -4.21 -2.17 -11.03
CA ILE A 15 -5.35 -3.06 -11.30
C ILE A 15 -5.55 -4.04 -10.14
N GLY A 16 -4.47 -4.68 -9.67
CA GLY A 16 -4.52 -5.55 -8.48
C GLY A 16 -5.04 -4.82 -7.24
N TRP A 17 -4.61 -3.58 -7.03
CA TRP A 17 -5.11 -2.71 -5.96
C TRP A 17 -6.61 -2.45 -6.06
N ILE A 18 -7.12 -2.12 -7.26
CA ILE A 18 -8.57 -1.93 -7.49
C ILE A 18 -9.35 -3.23 -7.22
N ILE A 19 -8.84 -4.38 -7.69
CA ILE A 19 -9.47 -5.68 -7.45
C ILE A 19 -9.54 -5.96 -5.93
N ALA A 20 -8.44 -5.76 -5.21
CA ALA A 20 -8.40 -5.96 -3.76
C ALA A 20 -9.39 -5.03 -3.04
N LEU A 21 -9.52 -3.78 -3.48
CA LEU A 21 -10.49 -2.82 -2.94
C LEU A 21 -11.93 -3.30 -3.12
N ILE A 22 -12.30 -3.71 -4.34
CA ILE A 22 -13.66 -4.19 -4.65
C ILE A 22 -13.97 -5.44 -3.84
N VAL A 23 -13.07 -6.42 -3.82
CA VAL A 23 -13.28 -7.68 -3.07
C VAL A 23 -13.38 -7.41 -1.56
N ASN A 24 -12.60 -6.47 -1.03
CA ASN A 24 -12.68 -6.10 0.39
C ASN A 24 -13.94 -5.32 0.72
N SER A 25 -14.51 -4.56 -0.22
CA SER A 25 -15.74 -3.80 0.01
C SER A 25 -16.95 -4.70 0.31
N SER A 26 -17.02 -5.87 -0.33
CA SER A 26 -18.08 -6.87 -0.12
C SER A 26 -17.88 -7.71 1.13
N ASN A 27 -16.63 -7.96 1.54
CA ASN A 27 -16.28 -8.71 2.74
C ASN A 27 -15.07 -8.06 3.39
N LYS A 28 -15.37 -7.08 4.25
CA LYS A 28 -14.37 -6.20 4.87
C LYS A 28 -13.51 -6.97 5.84
N ASP A 29 -12.22 -6.75 5.69
CA ASP A 29 -11.19 -7.23 6.58
C ASP A 29 -10.19 -6.11 6.88
N GLU A 30 -9.84 -5.96 8.16
CA GLU A 30 -9.00 -4.85 8.61
C GLU A 30 -7.56 -4.93 8.09
N MET A 31 -7.01 -6.13 7.89
CA MET A 31 -5.65 -6.29 7.35
C MET A 31 -5.62 -5.86 5.88
N THR A 32 -6.65 -6.25 5.14
CA THR A 32 -6.78 -5.84 3.74
C THR A 32 -6.97 -4.34 3.63
N SER A 33 -7.84 -3.74 4.47
CA SER A 33 -8.01 -2.29 4.54
C SER A 33 -6.71 -1.57 4.87
N PHE A 34 -5.94 -2.08 5.84
CA PHE A 34 -4.63 -1.53 6.20
C PHE A 34 -3.68 -1.48 5.01
N TYR A 35 -3.55 -2.59 4.26
CA TYR A 35 -2.66 -2.65 3.10
C TYR A 35 -3.17 -1.88 1.89
N LEU A 36 -4.50 -1.77 1.71
CA LEU A 36 -5.08 -0.89 0.69
C LEU A 36 -4.68 0.56 0.91
N ARG A 37 -4.76 1.05 2.15
CA ARG A 37 -4.34 2.41 2.53
C ARG A 37 -2.84 2.60 2.37
N GLN A 38 -2.03 1.65 2.85
CA GLN A 38 -0.57 1.75 2.78
C GLN A 38 -0.06 1.77 1.34
N VAL A 39 -0.53 0.84 0.49
CA VAL A 39 -0.11 0.77 -0.91
C VAL A 39 -0.56 2.00 -1.70
N LEU A 40 -1.77 2.51 -1.44
CA LEU A 40 -2.23 3.76 -2.05
C LEU A 40 -1.31 4.93 -1.70
N GLY A 41 -0.91 5.05 -0.44
CA GLY A 41 0.04 6.06 0.02
C GLY A 41 1.39 5.96 -0.69
N LEU A 42 1.92 4.75 -0.83
CA LEU A 42 3.18 4.51 -1.55
C LEU A 42 3.09 4.85 -3.04
N PHE A 43 1.98 4.48 -3.71
CA PHE A 43 1.75 4.85 -5.11
C PHE A 43 1.68 6.36 -5.28
N LEU A 44 0.92 7.06 -4.45
CA LEU A 44 0.81 8.52 -4.51
C LEU A 44 2.14 9.21 -4.21
N LEU A 45 2.91 8.72 -3.23
CA LEU A 45 4.25 9.22 -2.93
C LEU A 45 5.21 9.05 -4.12
N GLY A 46 5.16 7.88 -4.78
CA GLY A 46 5.94 7.61 -5.99
C GLY A 46 5.57 8.52 -7.16
N ILE A 47 4.27 8.76 -7.37
CA ILE A 47 3.77 9.66 -8.42
C ILE A 47 4.24 11.09 -8.14
N VAL A 48 3.97 11.63 -6.95
CA VAL A 48 4.31 13.02 -6.59
C VAL A 48 5.83 13.24 -6.61
N GLY A 49 6.61 12.33 -6.03
CA GLY A 49 8.07 12.42 -6.07
C GLY A 49 8.65 12.24 -7.47
N GLY A 50 7.95 11.50 -8.34
CA GLY A 50 8.31 11.31 -9.73
C GLY A 50 8.23 12.58 -10.58
N LEU A 51 7.42 13.55 -10.16
CA LEU A 51 7.26 14.84 -10.83
C LEU A 51 8.45 15.79 -10.62
N ILE A 52 9.32 15.51 -9.65
CA ILE A 52 10.45 16.40 -9.29
C ILE A 52 11.75 15.82 -9.88
N PRO A 53 12.29 16.35 -11.01
CA PRO A 53 13.37 15.72 -11.75
C PRO A 53 14.65 15.49 -10.93
N ALA A 54 14.99 16.43 -10.05
CA ALA A 54 16.22 16.40 -9.27
C ALA A 54 16.29 15.24 -8.26
N ILE A 55 15.14 14.80 -7.72
CA ILE A 55 15.08 13.78 -6.64
C ILE A 55 14.31 12.52 -7.04
N ARG A 56 13.75 12.47 -8.26
CA ARG A 56 12.93 11.36 -8.76
C ARG A 56 13.55 9.99 -8.53
N ILE A 57 14.84 9.83 -8.85
CA ILE A 57 15.54 8.53 -8.71
C ILE A 57 15.64 8.15 -7.23
N ILE A 58 16.02 9.08 -6.37
CA ILE A 58 16.17 8.86 -4.93
C ILE A 58 14.82 8.47 -4.31
N ILE A 59 13.76 9.24 -4.61
CA ILE A 59 12.41 8.91 -4.12
C ILE A 59 11.95 7.56 -4.67
N GLY A 60 12.18 7.27 -5.95
CA GLY A 60 11.81 6.00 -6.57
C GLY A 60 12.43 4.80 -5.84
N VAL A 61 13.72 4.88 -5.49
CA VAL A 61 14.40 3.82 -4.72
C VAL A 61 13.81 3.70 -3.31
N ILE A 62 13.58 4.81 -2.61
CA ILE A 62 12.99 4.79 -1.25
C ILE A 62 11.59 4.18 -1.27
N VAL A 63 10.73 4.62 -2.19
CA VAL A 63 9.36 4.10 -2.35
C VAL A 63 9.39 2.62 -2.70
N PHE A 64 10.32 2.18 -3.55
CA PHE A 64 10.46 0.77 -3.89
C PHE A 64 10.87 -0.09 -2.70
N ILE A 65 11.82 0.36 -1.87
CA ILE A 65 12.20 -0.32 -0.63
C ILE A 65 11.00 -0.43 0.31
N PHE A 66 10.27 0.67 0.52
CA PHE A 66 9.07 0.68 1.35
C PHE A 66 7.95 -0.21 0.82
N TRP A 67 7.79 -0.30 -0.50
CA TRP A 67 6.86 -1.22 -1.13
C TRP A 67 7.25 -2.68 -0.86
N ILE A 68 8.54 -3.04 -0.93
CA ILE A 68 9.01 -4.38 -0.56
C ILE A 68 8.70 -4.67 0.92
N MET A 69 9.02 -3.74 1.82
CA MET A 69 8.73 -3.92 3.27
C MET A 69 7.23 -4.14 3.51
N SER A 70 6.38 -3.33 2.88
CA SER A 70 4.92 -3.48 2.96
C SER A 70 4.47 -4.84 2.43
N LEU A 71 5.00 -5.30 1.29
CA LEU A 71 4.68 -6.60 0.73
C LEU A 71 5.11 -7.75 1.66
N VAL A 72 6.30 -7.66 2.26
CA VAL A 72 6.79 -8.66 3.22
C VAL A 72 5.85 -8.75 4.43
N GLY A 73 5.42 -7.62 4.98
CA GLY A 73 4.44 -7.61 6.07
C GLY A 73 3.13 -8.31 5.67
N ALA A 74 2.63 -8.07 4.45
CA ALA A 74 1.43 -8.72 3.93
C ALA A 74 1.61 -10.23 3.80
N ILE A 75 2.76 -10.69 3.30
CA ILE A 75 3.12 -12.11 3.22
C ILE A 75 3.20 -12.74 4.62
N GLN A 76 3.73 -12.03 5.61
CA GLN A 76 3.83 -12.51 6.99
C GLN A 76 2.52 -12.45 7.77
N ASN A 77 1.43 -11.97 7.16
CA ASN A 77 0.13 -11.80 7.80
C ASN A 77 0.18 -10.85 9.03
N LYS A 78 1.05 -9.85 8.98
CA LYS A 78 1.20 -8.81 10.02
C LYS A 78 0.84 -7.46 9.45
N LYS A 79 0.26 -6.56 10.24
CA LYS A 79 0.03 -5.16 9.85
C LYS A 79 1.29 -4.35 10.18
N GLU A 80 2.26 -4.34 9.28
CA GLU A 80 3.50 -3.59 9.47
C GLU A 80 3.43 -2.27 8.73
N GLU A 81 3.48 -1.18 9.48
CA GLU A 81 3.49 0.17 8.92
C GLU A 81 4.82 0.43 8.22
N THR A 82 4.75 1.10 7.06
CA THR A 82 5.96 1.66 6.44
C THR A 82 6.64 2.62 7.42
N PRO A 83 7.96 2.48 7.68
CA PRO A 83 8.66 3.35 8.62
C PRO A 83 8.46 4.83 8.31
N PHE A 84 8.32 5.65 9.35
CA PHE A 84 8.15 7.12 9.32
C PHE A 84 6.85 7.64 8.68
N ILE A 85 6.30 6.97 7.66
CA ILE A 85 5.20 7.50 6.84
C ILE A 85 3.92 6.66 6.87
N GLY A 86 3.99 5.40 7.28
CA GLY A 86 2.86 4.45 7.26
C GLY A 86 1.66 4.95 8.05
N ARG A 87 1.89 5.52 9.24
CA ARG A 87 0.83 6.11 10.07
C ARG A 87 0.03 7.20 9.35
N TYR A 88 0.69 8.08 8.59
CA TYR A 88 0.00 9.11 7.83
C TYR A 88 -0.91 8.50 6.75
N PHE A 89 -0.49 7.41 6.10
CA PHE A 89 -1.34 6.71 5.13
C PHE A 89 -2.58 6.11 5.79
N GLN A 90 -2.43 5.54 6.99
CA GLN A 90 -3.57 5.02 7.74
C GLN A 90 -4.55 6.14 8.12
N ASP A 91 -4.04 7.31 8.53
CA ASP A 91 -4.86 8.46 8.93
C ASP A 91 -5.53 9.15 7.73
N TRP A 92 -4.80 9.44 6.66
CA TRP A 92 -5.30 10.12 5.46
C TRP A 92 -6.34 9.29 4.72
N PHE A 93 -6.12 7.98 4.64
CA PHE A 93 -7.02 7.08 3.91
C PHE A 93 -7.95 6.30 4.83
N LYS A 94 -8.17 6.73 6.09
CA LYS A 94 -9.01 6.00 7.06
C LYS A 94 -10.44 5.69 6.58
N GLY A 95 -10.98 6.49 5.66
CA GLY A 95 -12.29 6.26 5.03
C GLY A 95 -12.27 5.24 3.88
N LEU A 96 -11.10 4.80 3.45
CA LEU A 96 -10.91 3.76 2.44
C LEU A 96 -10.98 2.38 3.12
N ALA A 97 -11.97 1.60 2.66
CA ALA A 97 -12.26 0.22 3.07
C ALA A 97 -12.55 0.05 4.56
#